data_AF-A0A327SM67-F1
#
_entry.id   AF-A0A327SM67-F1
#
_cell.length_a   1.000
_cell.length_b   1.000
_cell.length_c   1.000
_cell.angle_alpha   90.00
_cell.angle_beta   90.00
_cell.angle_gamma   90.00
#
_symmetry.space_group_name_H-M   'P 1'
#
loop_
_entity.id
_entity.type
_entity.pdbx_description
1 polymer ?
#
loop_
_entity_poly.entity_id
_entity_poly.type
_entity_poly.pdbx_seq_one_letter_code
_entity_poly.pdbx_strand_id
1 'polypeptide(L)'
;MLQFQVLYVPKALRELEANKSLTFQYINYDTALGKKLFATGTQSFLNVQPKEIIVTKDHLIIDSTKLMIADLNHFAVNSWISQISLHNKENKVVFSTATNGIFSGKSFVSLLDKLINSKD
;
A
#
# COMPACT_ATOMS: atom_id res chain seq x y z
N MET A 1 20.30 -4.41 6.40
CA MET A 1 19.04 -3.69 6.07
C MET A 1 17.78 -4.48 6.49
N LEU A 2 17.83 -5.29 7.56
CA LEU A 2 16.73 -6.18 8.02
C LEU A 2 16.05 -5.69 9.32
N GLN A 3 16.70 -4.87 10.14
CA GLN A 3 16.19 -4.51 11.47
C GLN A 3 14.92 -3.64 11.48
N PHE A 4 14.73 -2.75 10.49
CA PHE A 4 13.56 -1.85 10.46
C PHE A 4 12.24 -2.57 10.13
N GLN A 5 12.28 -3.62 9.30
CA GLN A 5 11.08 -4.44 9.01
C GLN A 5 10.64 -5.27 10.22
N VAL A 6 11.59 -5.76 11.02
CA VAL A 6 11.34 -6.65 12.17
C VAL A 6 10.58 -5.94 13.30
N LEU A 7 10.72 -4.62 13.45
CA LEU A 7 10.06 -3.87 14.53
C LEU A 7 8.74 -3.21 14.11
N TYR A 8 8.55 -2.92 12.80
CA TYR A 8 7.37 -2.19 12.33
C TYR A 8 6.09 -3.02 12.41
N VAL A 9 6.09 -4.23 11.84
CA VAL A 9 4.87 -5.06 11.74
C VAL A 9 4.30 -5.41 13.13
N PRO A 10 5.09 -5.87 14.12
CA PRO A 10 4.55 -6.16 15.45
C PRO A 10 3.96 -4.94 16.17
N LYS A 11 4.56 -3.75 15.96
CA LYS A 11 4.03 -2.49 16.52
C LYS A 11 2.72 -2.10 15.83
N ALA A 12 2.69 -2.16 14.51
CA ALA A 12 1.51 -1.87 13.70
C ALA A 12 0.32 -2.79 14.08
N LEU A 13 0.56 -4.09 14.24
CA LEU A 13 -0.47 -5.04 14.67
C LEU A 13 -1.04 -4.68 16.05
N ARG A 14 -0.20 -4.32 17.03
CA ARG A 14 -0.69 -3.89 18.36
C ARG A 14 -1.54 -2.62 18.30
N GLU A 15 -1.20 -1.68 17.41
CA GLU A 15 -2.02 -0.48 17.24
C GLU A 15 -3.40 -0.83 16.65
N LEU A 16 -3.46 -1.75 15.68
CA LEU A 16 -4.71 -2.26 15.11
C LEU A 16 -5.54 -3.06 16.13
N GLU A 17 -4.91 -3.89 16.95
CA GLU A 17 -5.55 -4.63 18.06
C GLU A 17 -6.18 -3.69 19.09
N ALA A 18 -5.54 -2.55 19.33
CA ALA A 18 -6.07 -1.48 20.19
C ALA A 18 -7.14 -0.61 19.49
N ASN A 19 -7.69 -1.05 18.35
CA ASN A 19 -8.65 -0.34 17.51
C ASN A 19 -8.17 1.03 17.00
N LYS A 20 -6.85 1.24 16.91
CA LYS A 20 -6.28 2.42 16.24
C LYS A 20 -6.16 2.15 14.75
N SER A 21 -6.13 3.22 13.96
CA SER A 21 -5.87 3.15 12.53
C SER A 21 -4.42 3.49 12.20
N LEU A 22 -3.90 2.90 11.13
CA LEU A 22 -2.59 3.23 10.55
C LEU A 22 -2.78 3.93 9.20
N THR A 23 -2.03 4.99 8.95
CA THR A 23 -2.09 5.72 7.69
C THR A 23 -0.81 5.50 6.88
N PHE A 24 -0.98 5.11 5.62
CA PHE A 24 0.09 4.97 4.64
C PHE A 24 -0.12 5.99 3.53
N GLN A 25 0.94 6.68 3.14
CA GLN A 25 0.91 7.64 2.04
C GLN A 25 1.34 6.94 0.75
N TYR A 26 0.60 7.13 -0.35
CA TYR A 26 0.90 6.57 -1.67
C TYR A 26 0.73 7.62 -2.77
N ILE A 27 1.23 7.30 -3.97
CA ILE A 27 1.00 8.11 -5.18
C ILE A 27 0.31 7.21 -6.19
N ASN A 28 -0.78 7.68 -6.78
CA ASN A 28 -1.48 6.92 -7.82
C ASN A 28 -0.50 6.56 -8.96
N TYR A 29 -0.56 5.33 -9.42
CA TYR A 29 0.29 4.77 -10.45
C TYR A 29 0.30 5.62 -11.73
N ASP A 30 -0.87 6.06 -12.22
CA ASP A 30 -0.97 6.87 -13.43
C ASP A 30 -0.22 8.21 -13.29
N THR A 31 -0.32 8.82 -12.11
CA THR A 31 0.39 10.06 -11.77
C THR A 31 1.91 9.82 -11.73
N ALA A 32 2.36 8.72 -11.12
CA ALA A 32 3.78 8.38 -11.04
C ALA A 32 4.37 8.06 -12.42
N LEU A 33 3.64 7.32 -13.25
CA LEU A 33 4.04 6.97 -14.61
C LEU A 33 4.11 8.21 -15.51
N GLY A 34 3.09 9.08 -15.46
CA GLY A 34 3.08 10.34 -16.20
C GLY A 34 4.27 11.23 -15.84
N LYS A 35 4.61 11.38 -14.55
CA LYS A 35 5.79 12.16 -14.15
C LYS A 35 7.10 11.50 -14.59
N LYS A 36 7.20 10.17 -14.55
CA LYS A 36 8.39 9.44 -15.02
C LYS A 36 8.64 9.63 -16.52
N LEU A 37 7.56 9.68 -17.32
CA LEU A 37 7.65 9.82 -18.78
C LEU A 37 7.77 11.28 -19.25
N PHE A 38 7.11 12.22 -18.55
CA PHE A 38 6.94 13.59 -19.03
C PHE A 38 7.59 14.69 -18.16
N ALA A 39 8.10 14.36 -16.97
CA ALA A 39 8.67 15.36 -16.05
C ALA A 39 10.15 15.12 -15.70
N THR A 40 10.81 14.14 -16.30
CA THR A 40 12.25 13.90 -16.19
C THR A 40 13.03 15.13 -16.67
N GLY A 41 13.78 15.76 -15.76
CA GLY A 41 14.52 17.00 -16.02
C GLY A 41 13.78 18.29 -15.65
N THR A 42 12.58 18.21 -15.06
CA THR A 42 11.80 19.38 -14.61
C THR A 42 11.56 19.35 -13.10
N GLN A 43 11.43 20.52 -12.46
CA GLN A 43 11.06 20.64 -11.03
C GLN A 43 9.63 20.12 -10.74
N SER A 44 8.85 19.78 -11.78
CA SER A 44 7.48 19.31 -11.68
C SER A 44 7.37 17.91 -11.05
N PHE A 45 8.47 17.14 -10.95
CA PHE A 45 8.52 15.88 -10.21
C PHE A 45 8.19 16.03 -8.72
N LEU A 46 8.45 17.21 -8.12
CA LEU A 46 8.24 17.47 -6.69
C LEU A 46 6.79 17.85 -6.34
N ASN A 47 5.96 18.21 -7.33
CA ASN A 47 4.55 18.58 -7.12
C ASN A 47 3.63 17.36 -7.28
N VAL A 48 3.78 16.37 -6.41
CA VAL A 48 2.83 15.26 -6.32
C VAL A 48 2.20 15.26 -4.94
N GLN A 49 0.88 15.43 -4.88
CA GLN A 49 0.14 15.27 -3.64
C GLN A 49 0.02 13.78 -3.31
N PRO A 50 0.55 13.32 -2.17
CA PRO A 50 0.33 11.96 -1.73
C PRO A 50 -1.15 11.77 -1.35
N LYS A 51 -1.63 10.55 -1.57
CA LYS A 51 -2.94 10.06 -1.14
C LYS A 51 -2.77 9.14 0.07
N GLU A 52 -3.85 8.91 0.80
CA GLU A 52 -3.84 8.11 2.02
C GLU A 52 -4.50 6.75 1.82
N ILE A 53 -3.90 5.75 2.46
CA ILE A 53 -4.50 4.46 2.74
C ILE A 53 -4.62 4.34 4.24
N ILE A 54 -5.84 4.18 4.74
CA ILE A 54 -6.10 3.99 6.16
C ILE A 54 -6.37 2.51 6.40
N VAL A 55 -5.53 1.88 7.22
CA VAL A 55 -5.69 0.49 7.66
C VAL A 55 -6.32 0.51 9.04
N THR A 56 -7.43 -0.19 9.18
CA THR A 56 -8.03 -0.54 10.48
C THR A 56 -7.95 -2.06 10.66
N LYS A 57 -8.38 -2.56 11.82
CA LYS A 57 -8.37 -4.01 12.11
C LYS A 57 -9.08 -4.84 11.04
N ASP A 58 -10.22 -4.35 10.55
CA ASP A 58 -11.09 -5.13 9.65
C ASP A 58 -11.14 -4.56 8.23
N HIS A 59 -10.69 -3.32 8.02
CA HIS A 59 -10.89 -2.62 6.76
C HIS A 59 -9.65 -1.90 6.26
N LEU A 60 -9.54 -1.85 4.94
CA LEU A 60 -8.66 -0.98 4.18
C LEU A 60 -9.51 0.13 3.54
N ILE A 61 -9.21 1.39 3.84
CA ILE A 61 -9.89 2.55 3.27
C ILE A 61 -8.93 3.25 2.32
N ILE A 62 -9.32 3.37 1.06
CA ILE A 62 -8.53 3.98 -0.01
C ILE A 62 -9.46 4.90 -0.79
N ASP A 63 -9.15 6.20 -0.83
CA ASP A 63 -10.05 7.22 -1.39
C ASP A 63 -11.47 7.09 -0.78
N SER A 64 -12.51 6.89 -1.59
CA SER A 64 -13.90 6.66 -1.15
C SER A 64 -14.25 5.17 -0.98
N THR A 65 -13.30 4.26 -1.22
CA THR A 65 -13.52 2.82 -1.19
C THR A 65 -13.14 2.25 0.17
N LYS A 66 -14.06 1.46 0.76
CA LYS A 66 -13.82 0.70 1.98
C LYS A 66 -13.84 -0.79 1.65
N LEU A 67 -12.71 -1.46 1.78
CA LEU A 67 -12.53 -2.88 1.51
C LEU A 67 -12.43 -3.65 2.83
N MET A 68 -13.13 -4.77 2.97
CA MET A 68 -12.90 -5.67 4.10
C MET A 68 -11.61 -6.46 3.88
N ILE A 69 -10.75 -6.50 4.90
CA ILE A 69 -9.51 -7.30 4.85
C ILE A 69 -9.83 -8.78 4.62
N ALA A 70 -10.97 -9.25 5.13
CA ALA A 70 -11.43 -10.61 4.95
C ALA A 70 -11.75 -10.98 3.49
N ASP A 71 -11.91 -10.02 2.59
CA ASP A 71 -12.19 -10.24 1.15
C ASP A 71 -10.94 -10.13 0.28
N LEU A 72 -9.82 -9.76 0.87
CA LEU A 72 -8.51 -9.69 0.22
C LEU A 72 -7.87 -11.08 0.13
N ASN A 73 -7.05 -11.29 -0.89
CA ASN A 73 -6.38 -12.56 -1.15
C ASN A 73 -4.85 -12.42 -1.13
N HIS A 74 -4.28 -11.58 -2.00
CA HIS A 74 -2.82 -11.42 -2.08
C HIS A 74 -2.42 -10.12 -2.78
N PHE A 75 -1.11 -9.82 -2.71
CA PHE A 75 -0.47 -8.82 -3.55
C PHE A 75 0.24 -9.44 -4.74
N ALA A 76 0.20 -8.76 -5.88
CA ALA A 76 1.07 -9.04 -7.01
C ALA A 76 1.99 -7.84 -7.25
N VAL A 77 3.28 -8.11 -7.52
CA VAL A 77 4.28 -7.09 -7.82
C VAL A 77 4.70 -7.24 -9.27
N ASN A 78 4.55 -6.15 -10.04
CA ASN A 78 5.07 -6.06 -11.38
C ASN A 78 6.31 -5.15 -11.40
N SER A 79 7.48 -5.79 -11.30
CA SER A 79 8.77 -5.10 -11.25
C SER A 79 9.10 -4.33 -12.53
N TRP A 80 8.61 -4.79 -13.70
CA TRP A 80 8.86 -4.14 -14.99
C TRP A 80 8.32 -2.71 -15.00
N ILE A 81 7.12 -2.53 -14.47
CA ILE A 81 6.45 -1.23 -14.40
C ILE A 81 6.49 -0.57 -13.02
N SER A 82 7.16 -1.18 -12.04
CA SER A 82 7.21 -0.70 -10.65
C SER A 82 5.81 -0.51 -10.05
N GLN A 83 4.94 -1.50 -10.24
CA GLN A 83 3.57 -1.49 -9.73
C GLN A 83 3.38 -2.58 -8.68
N ILE A 84 2.54 -2.30 -7.69
CA ILE A 84 1.94 -3.31 -6.83
C ILE A 84 0.42 -3.25 -6.94
N SER A 85 -0.22 -4.42 -7.00
CA SER A 85 -1.66 -4.58 -7.03
C SER A 85 -2.14 -5.47 -5.88
N LEU A 86 -3.30 -5.13 -5.33
CA LEU A 86 -4.02 -5.90 -4.33
C LEU A 86 -5.19 -6.60 -5.01
N HIS A 87 -5.30 -7.91 -4.78
CA HIS A 87 -6.32 -8.76 -5.37
C HIS A 87 -7.32 -9.23 -4.31
N ASN A 88 -8.59 -9.26 -4.68
CA ASN A 88 -9.63 -9.89 -3.86
C ASN A 88 -9.66 -11.41 -4.05
N LYS A 89 -10.56 -12.10 -3.35
CA LYS A 89 -10.80 -13.55 -3.48
C LYS A 89 -11.20 -14.03 -4.88
N GLU A 90 -11.73 -13.14 -5.73
CA GLU A 90 -12.04 -13.42 -7.14
C GLU A 90 -10.84 -13.15 -8.07
N ASN A 91 -9.66 -12.87 -7.50
CA ASN A 91 -8.45 -12.43 -8.20
C ASN A 91 -8.59 -11.11 -8.99
N LYS A 92 -9.65 -10.33 -8.76
CA LYS A 92 -9.81 -9.00 -9.35
C LYS A 92 -8.92 -7.99 -8.62
N VAL A 93 -8.29 -7.10 -9.38
CA VAL A 93 -7.52 -5.97 -8.83
C VAL A 93 -8.49 -4.98 -8.20
N VAL A 94 -8.37 -4.79 -6.89
CA VAL A 94 -9.17 -3.82 -6.12
C VAL A 94 -8.40 -2.56 -5.75
N PHE A 95 -7.08 -2.61 -5.87
CA PHE A 95 -6.21 -1.46 -5.67
C PHE A 95 -4.89 -1.68 -6.41
N SER A 96 -4.28 -0.62 -6.93
CA SER A 96 -2.90 -0.65 -7.40
C SER A 96 -2.20 0.69 -7.22
N THR A 97 -0.90 0.65 -6.99
CA THR A 97 -0.07 1.85 -6.81
C THR A 97 1.34 1.64 -7.33
N ALA A 98 2.05 2.73 -7.60
CA ALA A 98 3.47 2.72 -7.88
C ALA A 98 4.28 2.34 -6.62
N THR A 99 5.37 1.59 -6.79
CA THR A 99 6.31 1.20 -5.72
C THR A 99 7.52 2.13 -5.61
N ASN A 100 7.65 3.06 -6.53
CA ASN A 100 8.76 4.01 -6.66
C ASN A 100 8.47 5.34 -5.93
N GLY A 101 9.36 5.73 -5.02
CA GLY A 101 9.46 7.10 -4.49
C GLY A 101 8.94 7.30 -3.06
N ILE A 102 7.61 7.33 -2.87
CA ILE A 102 6.97 7.87 -1.63
C ILE A 102 6.12 6.84 -0.90
N PHE A 103 5.86 5.69 -1.52
CA PHE A 103 5.10 4.63 -0.89
C PHE A 103 6.00 3.85 0.09
N SER A 104 5.61 3.77 1.36
CA SER A 104 6.19 2.85 2.35
C SER A 104 5.78 1.39 2.05
N GLY A 105 5.90 0.99 0.78
CA GLY A 105 5.30 -0.20 0.21
C GLY A 105 5.80 -1.48 0.85
N LYS A 106 7.06 -1.57 1.23
CA LYS A 106 7.57 -2.74 1.96
C LYS A 106 6.86 -2.93 3.30
N SER A 107 6.68 -1.86 4.07
CA SER A 107 6.00 -1.90 5.38
C SER A 107 4.52 -2.18 5.23
N PHE A 108 3.87 -1.55 4.26
CA PHE A 108 2.46 -1.76 3.93
C PHE A 108 2.18 -3.21 3.52
N VAL A 109 2.99 -3.73 2.58
CA VAL A 109 2.86 -5.10 2.08
C VAL A 109 3.11 -6.11 3.19
N SER A 110 4.16 -5.95 3.98
CA SER A 110 4.45 -6.87 5.08
C SER A 110 3.35 -6.87 6.16
N LEU A 111 2.73 -5.71 6.44
CA LEU A 111 1.61 -5.63 7.38
C LEU A 111 0.36 -6.34 6.81
N LEU A 112 -0.03 -6.03 5.57
CA LEU A 112 -1.23 -6.62 4.99
C LEU A 112 -1.07 -8.10 4.66
N ASP A 113 0.13 -8.55 4.26
CA ASP A 113 0.43 -9.98 4.13
C ASP A 113 0.17 -10.71 5.45
N LYS A 114 0.59 -10.11 6.59
CA LYS A 114 0.22 -10.65 7.90
C LYS A 114 -1.28 -10.59 8.15
N LEU A 115 -1.96 -9.48 7.92
CA LEU A 115 -3.41 -9.40 8.18
C LEU A 115 -4.24 -10.36 7.31
N ILE A 116 -3.79 -10.67 6.10
CA ILE A 116 -4.46 -11.59 5.18
C ILE A 116 -4.16 -13.05 5.56
N ASN A 117 -2.89 -13.36 5.82
CA ASN A 117 -2.42 -14.73 6.06
C ASN A 117 -2.36 -15.12 7.55
N SER A 118 -2.64 -14.22 8.50
CA SER A 118 -2.68 -14.53 9.94
C SER A 118 -4.02 -15.07 10.41
N LYS A 119 -4.87 -15.56 9.50
CA LYS A 119 -6.06 -16.31 9.89
C LYS A 119 -5.60 -17.73 10.25
N ASP A 120 -5.65 -18.00 11.56
CA ASP A 120 -5.52 -19.29 12.27
C ASP A 120 -5.09 -20.52 11.45
#